data_AF-A0A5J6U7R3-F1
#
_entry.id   AF-A0A5J6U7R3-F1
#
_cell.length_a   1.000
_cell.length_b   1.000
_cell.length_c   1.000
_cell.angle_alpha   90.00
_cell.angle_beta   90.00
_cell.angle_gamma   90.00
#
_symmetry.space_group_name_H-M   'P 1'
#
loop_
_entity.id
_entity.type
_entity.pdbx_description
1 polymer ?
#
loop_
_entity_poly.entity_id
_entity_poly.type
_entity_poly.pdbx_seq_one_letter_code
_entity_poly.pdbx_strand_id
1 'polypeptide(L)'
;MDVALGDLVRALVRIMPTGVWGEALQSLLHASRVFAPHVPPAVRAVLDESRRTLMDDLEAGVLTAEEKGAARLREQLSALFERCPGLAATFQRVLEEDLVRLLPEARPGPGGRDEPSGGPPVVGIGGIAGGIVPRGDIVTGGGIVQNINRDQVRDS
;
A
#
# COMPACT_ATOMS: atom_id res chain seq x y z
N MET A 1 17.66 -18.34 -2.92
CA MET A 1 16.24 -18.21 -3.33
C MET A 1 15.40 -17.56 -2.24
N ASP A 2 15.67 -17.87 -0.96
CA ASP A 2 14.85 -17.44 0.19
C ASP A 2 14.84 -15.91 0.48
N VAL A 3 16.00 -15.25 0.34
CA VAL A 3 16.14 -13.79 0.59
C VAL A 3 15.39 -12.96 -0.45
N ALA A 4 15.55 -13.28 -1.75
CA ALA A 4 14.87 -12.58 -2.84
C ALA A 4 13.35 -12.68 -2.75
N LEU A 5 12.80 -13.83 -2.34
CA LEU A 5 11.37 -13.97 -2.10
C LEU A 5 10.91 -13.10 -0.92
N GLY A 6 11.70 -13.02 0.16
CA GLY A 6 11.40 -12.18 1.32
C GLY A 6 11.32 -10.69 0.97
N ASP A 7 12.27 -10.18 0.19
CA ASP A 7 12.31 -8.77 -0.22
C ASP A 7 11.14 -8.42 -1.15
N LEU A 8 10.85 -9.30 -2.11
CA LEU A 8 9.68 -9.18 -2.98
C LEU A 8 8.37 -9.13 -2.19
N VAL A 9 8.17 -10.09 -1.27
CA VAL A 9 6.96 -10.15 -0.43
C VAL A 9 6.80 -8.87 0.39
N ARG A 10 7.88 -8.41 1.04
CA ARG A 10 7.87 -7.20 1.86
C ARG A 10 7.52 -5.96 1.02
N ALA A 11 8.09 -5.85 -0.19
CA ALA A 11 7.76 -4.76 -1.09
C ALA A 11 6.31 -4.80 -1.56
N LEU A 12 5.81 -5.98 -1.94
CA LEU A 12 4.42 -6.16 -2.38
C LEU A 12 3.42 -5.79 -1.28
N VAL A 13 3.62 -6.24 -0.04
CA VAL A 13 2.75 -5.89 1.10
C VAL A 13 2.71 -4.38 1.33
N ARG A 14 3.83 -3.68 1.15
CA ARG A 14 3.89 -2.21 1.26
C ARG A 14 3.19 -1.49 0.11
N ILE A 15 3.23 -2.04 -1.09
CA ILE A 15 2.66 -1.42 -2.30
C ILE A 15 1.16 -1.71 -2.44
N MET A 16 0.69 -2.90 -2.04
CA MET A 16 -0.72 -3.31 -2.14
C MET A 16 -1.75 -2.30 -1.64
N PRO A 17 -1.57 -1.62 -0.48
CA PRO A 17 -2.54 -0.64 0.01
C PRO A 17 -2.43 0.73 -0.69
N THR A 18 -1.43 0.95 -1.54
CA THR A 18 -1.16 2.26 -2.15
C THR A 18 -1.90 2.47 -3.46
N GLY A 19 -1.98 3.73 -3.91
CA GLY A 19 -2.53 4.09 -5.22
C GLY A 19 -1.74 3.54 -6.41
N VAL A 20 -0.47 3.19 -6.24
CA VAL A 20 0.40 2.67 -7.31
C VAL A 20 0.30 1.15 -7.51
N TRP A 21 -0.54 0.44 -6.71
CA TRP A 21 -0.74 -1.00 -6.85
C TRP A 21 -1.16 -1.42 -8.27
N GLY A 22 -2.04 -0.66 -8.91
CA GLY A 22 -2.52 -0.98 -10.25
C GLY A 22 -1.38 -1.06 -11.27
N GLU A 23 -0.45 -0.12 -11.21
CA GLU A 23 0.74 -0.08 -12.07
C GLU A 23 1.68 -1.24 -11.73
N ALA A 24 1.95 -1.46 -10.43
CA ALA A 24 2.79 -2.55 -9.98
C ALA A 24 2.28 -3.93 -10.42
N LEU A 25 0.97 -4.16 -10.29
CA LEU A 25 0.32 -5.39 -10.74
C LEU A 25 0.46 -5.56 -12.25
N GLN A 26 0.27 -4.50 -13.04
CA GLN A 26 0.41 -4.58 -14.49
C GLN A 26 1.85 -4.90 -14.92
N SER A 27 2.86 -4.32 -14.29
CA SER A 27 4.27 -4.65 -14.56
C SER A 27 4.58 -6.12 -14.28
N LEU A 28 4.12 -6.65 -13.14
CA LEU A 28 4.31 -8.07 -12.79
C LEU A 28 3.57 -9.00 -13.76
N LEU A 29 2.35 -8.64 -14.18
CA LEU A 29 1.58 -9.41 -15.15
C LEU A 29 2.18 -9.34 -16.56
N HIS A 30 2.71 -8.19 -16.96
CA HIS A 30 3.41 -8.05 -18.22
C HIS A 30 4.67 -8.93 -18.25
N ALA A 31 5.52 -8.82 -17.22
CA ALA A 31 6.74 -9.61 -17.13
C ALA A 31 6.48 -11.12 -17.05
N SER A 32 5.47 -11.55 -16.28
CA SER A 32 5.05 -12.95 -16.24
C SER A 32 4.49 -13.43 -17.58
N ARG A 33 3.79 -12.59 -18.35
CA ARG A 33 3.28 -12.96 -19.67
C ARG A 33 4.39 -13.16 -20.68
N VAL A 34 5.43 -12.32 -20.66
CA VAL A 34 6.61 -12.43 -21.51
C VAL A 34 7.37 -13.72 -21.20
N PHE A 35 7.51 -14.06 -19.93
CA PHE A 35 8.25 -15.24 -19.49
C PHE A 35 7.45 -16.55 -19.62
N ALA A 36 6.21 -16.57 -19.13
CA ALA A 36 5.35 -17.75 -19.04
C ALA A 36 3.88 -17.38 -19.30
N PRO A 37 3.40 -17.42 -20.56
CA PRO A 37 2.09 -16.87 -20.95
C PRO A 37 0.86 -17.45 -20.24
N HIS A 38 0.97 -18.64 -19.66
CA HIS A 38 -0.11 -19.35 -18.95
C HIS A 38 -0.19 -18.99 -17.45
N VAL A 39 0.81 -18.30 -16.92
CA VAL A 39 0.95 -17.98 -15.49
C VAL A 39 0.24 -16.69 -15.03
N PRO A 40 0.05 -15.63 -15.85
CA PRO A 40 -0.57 -14.38 -15.42
C PRO A 40 -1.94 -14.52 -14.73
N PRO A 41 -2.85 -15.43 -15.13
CA PRO A 41 -4.11 -15.63 -14.40
C PRO A 41 -3.89 -16.10 -12.95
N ALA A 42 -2.94 -17.01 -12.73
CA ALA A 42 -2.62 -17.52 -11.40
C ALA A 42 -1.93 -16.46 -10.53
N VAL A 43 -0.99 -15.70 -11.12
CA VAL A 43 -0.35 -14.54 -10.45
C VAL A 43 -1.39 -13.52 -10.02
N ARG A 44 -2.28 -13.12 -10.94
CA ARG A 44 -3.35 -12.16 -10.65
C ARG A 44 -4.23 -12.63 -9.51
N ALA A 45 -4.69 -13.89 -9.54
CA ALA A 45 -5.55 -14.45 -8.50
C ALA A 45 -4.88 -14.41 -7.12
N VAL A 46 -3.60 -14.81 -7.02
CA VAL A 46 -2.82 -14.78 -5.77
C VAL A 46 -2.69 -13.35 -5.24
N LEU A 47 -2.33 -12.41 -6.10
CA LEU A 47 -2.07 -11.03 -5.72
C LEU A 47 -3.35 -10.26 -5.35
N ASP A 48 -4.45 -10.46 -6.09
CA ASP A 48 -5.74 -9.83 -5.79
C ASP A 48 -6.34 -10.37 -4.48
N GLU A 49 -6.27 -11.68 -4.24
CA GLU A 49 -6.71 -12.31 -2.99
C GLU A 49 -5.89 -11.82 -1.77
N SER A 50 -4.58 -11.73 -1.93
CA SER A 50 -3.67 -11.21 -0.90
C SER A 50 -3.96 -9.75 -0.59
N ARG A 51 -4.15 -8.92 -1.62
CA ARG A 51 -4.49 -7.51 -1.44
C ARG A 51 -5.82 -7.34 -0.73
N ARG A 52 -6.87 -8.08 -1.12
CA ARG A 52 -8.18 -8.01 -0.48
C ARG A 52 -8.07 -8.32 1.02
N THR A 53 -7.43 -9.43 1.35
CA THR A 53 -7.26 -9.84 2.75
C THR A 53 -6.46 -8.82 3.55
N LEU A 54 -5.37 -8.28 2.98
CA LEU A 54 -4.58 -7.25 3.64
C LEU A 54 -5.39 -5.97 3.89
N MET A 55 -6.18 -5.54 2.91
CA MET A 55 -7.07 -4.38 3.05
C MET A 55 -8.13 -4.61 4.13
N ASP A 56 -8.76 -5.78 4.15
CA ASP A 56 -9.77 -6.14 5.17
C ASP A 56 -9.16 -6.12 6.58
N ASP A 57 -7.95 -6.66 6.75
CA ASP A 57 -7.22 -6.67 8.03
C ASP A 57 -6.79 -5.25 8.47
N LEU A 58 -6.35 -4.41 7.52
CA LEU A 58 -5.98 -3.01 7.79
C LEU A 58 -7.21 -2.17 8.17
N GLU A 59 -8.34 -2.34 7.48
CA GLU A 59 -9.61 -1.68 7.79
C GLU A 59 -10.15 -2.12 9.16
N ALA A 60 -9.94 -3.38 9.54
CA ALA A 60 -10.26 -3.90 10.87
C ALA A 60 -9.28 -3.46 11.97
N GLY A 61 -8.21 -2.72 11.64
CA GLY A 61 -7.22 -2.24 12.60
C GLY A 61 -6.31 -3.32 13.17
N VAL A 62 -6.10 -4.42 12.45
CA VAL A 62 -5.23 -5.52 12.89
C VAL A 62 -3.78 -5.06 12.88
N LEU A 63 -3.17 -4.90 14.06
CA LEU A 63 -1.78 -4.44 14.21
C LEU A 63 -0.74 -5.35 13.51
N THR A 64 -1.11 -6.60 13.24
CA THR A 64 -0.28 -7.62 12.58
C THR A 64 -0.68 -7.88 11.12
N ALA A 65 -1.50 -7.01 10.52
CA ALA A 65 -2.00 -7.18 9.15
C ALA A 65 -0.87 -7.37 8.13
N GLU A 66 0.18 -6.54 8.21
CA GLU A 66 1.33 -6.63 7.31
C GLU A 66 2.13 -7.93 7.49
N GLU A 67 2.34 -8.38 8.73
CA GLU A 67 3.08 -9.61 9.02
C GLU A 67 2.31 -10.85 8.57
N LYS A 68 1.00 -10.90 8.84
CA LYS A 68 0.10 -11.97 8.39
C LYS A 68 -0.02 -11.99 6.87
N GLY A 69 -0.18 -10.82 6.26
CA GLY A 69 -0.22 -10.66 4.81
C GLY A 69 1.08 -11.13 4.15
N ALA A 70 2.24 -10.78 4.71
CA ALA A 70 3.54 -11.22 4.23
C ALA A 70 3.70 -12.74 4.33
N ALA A 71 3.32 -13.35 5.45
CA ALA A 71 3.40 -14.80 5.64
C ALA A 71 2.54 -15.55 4.62
N ARG A 72 1.28 -15.14 4.44
CA ARG A 72 0.35 -15.75 3.47
C ARG A 72 0.81 -15.57 2.03
N LEU A 73 1.22 -14.36 1.67
CA LEU A 73 1.71 -14.06 0.32
C LEU A 73 2.98 -14.85 -0.01
N ARG A 74 3.89 -15.00 0.96
CA ARG A 74 5.10 -15.80 0.81
C ARG A 74 4.78 -17.26 0.51
N GLU A 75 3.85 -17.87 1.24
CA GLU A 75 3.42 -19.25 1.01
C GLU A 75 2.84 -19.43 -0.41
N GLN A 76 1.94 -18.53 -0.82
CA GLN A 76 1.29 -18.60 -2.13
C GLN A 76 2.28 -18.38 -3.29
N LEU A 77 3.21 -17.42 -3.15
CA LEU A 77 4.25 -17.18 -4.15
C LEU A 77 5.28 -18.31 -4.20
N SER A 78 5.62 -18.91 -3.06
CA SER A 78 6.53 -20.07 -3.03
C SER A 78 5.94 -21.23 -3.83
N ALA A 79 4.68 -21.59 -3.59
CA ALA A 79 3.99 -22.64 -4.35
C ALA A 79 3.91 -22.32 -5.86
N LEU A 80 3.76 -21.05 -6.23
CA LEU A 80 3.77 -20.61 -7.62
C LEU A 80 5.17 -20.75 -8.25
N PHE A 81 6.21 -20.36 -7.53
CA PHE A 81 7.60 -20.40 -8.00
C PHE A 81 8.15 -21.82 -8.09
N GLU A 82 7.72 -22.74 -7.24
CA GLU A 82 8.04 -24.17 -7.39
C GLU A 82 7.53 -24.74 -8.72
N ARG A 83 6.35 -24.30 -9.16
CA ARG A 83 5.78 -24.69 -10.46
C ARG A 83 6.43 -23.97 -11.64
N CYS A 84 7.08 -22.83 -11.39
CA CYS A 84 7.67 -21.95 -12.41
C CYS A 84 8.95 -21.27 -11.87
N PRO A 85 10.09 -21.99 -11.79
CA PRO A 85 11.28 -21.53 -11.07
C PRO A 85 11.93 -20.26 -11.64
N GLY A 86 11.76 -19.96 -12.92
CA GLY A 86 12.27 -18.71 -13.52
C GLY A 86 11.44 -17.47 -13.20
N LEU A 87 10.21 -17.64 -12.69
CA LEU A 87 9.30 -16.53 -12.39
C LEU A 87 9.81 -15.68 -11.22
N ALA A 88 10.46 -16.30 -10.24
CA ALA A 88 11.05 -15.60 -9.09
C ALA A 88 12.09 -14.56 -9.54
N ALA A 89 12.97 -14.94 -10.47
CA ALA A 89 13.97 -14.03 -11.02
C ALA A 89 13.33 -12.91 -11.86
N THR A 90 12.27 -13.22 -12.61
CA THR A 90 11.50 -12.21 -13.35
C THR A 90 10.87 -11.19 -12.41
N PHE A 91 10.25 -11.63 -11.31
CA PHE A 91 9.60 -10.72 -10.35
C PHE A 91 10.62 -9.89 -9.58
N GLN A 92 11.79 -10.46 -9.28
CA GLN A 92 12.88 -9.73 -8.67
C GLN A 92 13.41 -8.60 -9.60
N ARG A 93 13.53 -8.85 -10.90
CA ARG A 93 13.92 -7.79 -11.85
C ARG A 93 12.89 -6.67 -11.93
N VAL A 94 11.60 -7.00 -12.01
CA VAL A 94 10.52 -5.99 -11.98
C VAL A 94 10.58 -5.18 -10.68
N LEU A 95 10.87 -5.84 -9.55
CA LEU A 95 11.05 -5.15 -8.28
C LEU A 95 12.20 -4.12 -8.36
N GLU A 96 13.38 -4.55 -8.81
CA GLU A 96 14.60 -3.74 -8.87
C GLU A 96 14.54 -2.61 -9.92
N GLU A 97 13.94 -2.86 -11.08
CA GLU A 97 13.94 -1.95 -12.21
C GLU A 97 12.75 -0.97 -12.18
N ASP A 98 11.55 -1.45 -11.81
CA ASP A 98 10.32 -0.68 -11.88
C ASP A 98 9.78 -0.28 -10.50
N LEU A 99 9.61 -1.26 -9.60
CA LEU A 99 8.87 -1.04 -8.36
C LEU A 99 9.66 -0.28 -7.29
N VAL A 100 11.00 -0.36 -7.28
CA VAL A 100 11.84 0.42 -6.35
C VAL A 100 11.59 1.93 -6.48
N ARG A 101 11.25 2.41 -7.69
CA ARG A 101 10.91 3.82 -7.93
C ARG A 101 9.53 4.21 -7.40
N LEU A 102 8.66 3.21 -7.22
CA LEU A 102 7.27 3.37 -6.77
C LEU A 102 7.11 3.08 -5.28
N LEU A 103 8.11 2.48 -4.63
CA LEU A 103 8.10 2.28 -3.20
C LEU A 103 8.03 3.65 -2.52
N PRO A 104 7.06 3.87 -1.61
CA PRO A 104 7.11 5.06 -0.76
C PRO A 104 8.46 5.00 -0.04
N GLU A 105 9.28 6.05 -0.20
CA GLU A 105 10.54 6.15 0.53
C GLU A 105 10.23 5.81 1.99
N ALA A 106 10.93 4.82 2.52
CA ALA A 106 10.85 4.52 3.93
C ALA A 106 11.35 5.77 4.64
N ARG A 107 10.45 6.73 4.93
CA ARG A 107 10.81 7.91 5.71
C ARG A 107 11.44 7.34 6.96
N PRO A 108 12.73 7.61 7.23
CA PRO A 108 13.23 7.37 8.56
C PRO A 108 12.28 8.13 9.49
N GLY A 109 11.72 7.44 10.48
CA GLY A 109 10.95 8.10 11.52
C GLY A 109 11.76 9.30 12.01
N PRO A 110 11.12 10.43 12.36
CA PRO A 110 11.85 11.61 12.82
C PRO A 110 12.59 11.24 14.11
N GLY A 111 13.88 10.93 13.97
CA GLY A 111 14.68 10.36 15.03
C GLY A 111 16.15 10.68 14.79
N GLY A 112 16.62 11.71 15.48
CA GLY A 112 18.05 11.93 15.73
C GLY A 112 18.72 12.97 14.84
N ARG A 113 18.30 14.24 14.97
CA ARG A 113 19.27 15.34 14.86
C ARG A 113 19.13 16.19 16.11
N ASP A 114 20.06 15.99 17.05
CA ASP A 114 20.33 16.92 18.13
C ASP A 114 20.53 18.31 17.56
N GLU A 115 19.59 19.22 17.82
CA GLU A 115 19.83 20.65 17.76
C GLU A 115 19.07 21.32 18.91
N PRO A 116 19.76 21.94 19.88
CA PRO A 116 19.13 22.59 21.02
C PRO A 116 18.82 24.04 20.66
N SER A 117 17.54 24.42 20.53
CA SER A 117 17.09 25.80 20.77
C SER A 117 15.57 25.93 20.86
N GLY A 118 15.12 26.19 22.09
CA GLY A 118 13.98 27.02 22.47
C GLY A 118 12.75 27.06 21.56
N GLY A 119 11.80 26.16 21.79
CA GLY A 119 10.40 26.30 21.39
C GLY A 119 9.52 25.41 22.28
N PRO A 120 8.32 25.84 22.70
CA PRO A 120 7.45 25.01 23.52
C PRO A 120 7.02 23.76 22.75
N PRO A 121 6.80 22.61 23.42
CA PRO A 121 6.59 21.34 22.76
C PRO A 121 5.27 21.32 21.99
N VAL A 122 5.34 21.19 20.66
CA VAL A 122 4.21 20.73 19.86
C VAL A 122 4.08 19.23 20.09
N VAL A 123 3.15 18.84 20.95
CA VAL A 123 2.66 17.46 21.04
C VAL A 123 1.94 17.16 19.72
N GLY A 124 2.63 16.47 18.81
CA GLY A 124 2.08 16.02 17.54
C GLY A 124 1.07 14.91 17.74
N ILE A 125 -0.22 15.28 17.78
CA ILE A 125 -1.33 14.39 17.50
C ILE A 125 -1.99 14.87 16.20
N GLY A 126 -1.95 14.03 15.16
CA GLY A 126 -2.96 14.01 14.10
C GLY A 126 -2.58 14.64 12.75
N GLY A 127 -2.86 13.90 11.67
CA GLY A 127 -2.77 14.42 10.31
C GLY A 127 -3.16 13.45 9.18
N ILE A 128 -4.22 12.65 9.33
CA ILE A 128 -5.04 12.24 8.18
C ILE A 128 -6.47 12.71 8.42
N ALA A 129 -6.79 13.84 7.80
CA ALA A 129 -8.15 14.17 7.45
C ALA A 129 -8.46 13.46 6.13
N GLY A 130 -9.43 12.56 6.17
CA GLY A 130 -9.95 11.81 5.03
C GLY A 130 -11.23 11.10 5.42
N GLY A 131 -12.16 11.84 6.02
CA GLY A 131 -13.49 11.35 6.34
C GLY A 131 -14.29 11.12 5.07
N ILE A 132 -14.92 9.95 4.97
CA ILE A 132 -16.04 9.69 4.08
C ILE A 132 -17.19 10.58 4.54
N VAL A 133 -17.64 11.51 3.70
CA VAL A 133 -18.95 12.14 3.83
C VAL A 133 -19.79 11.72 2.62
N PRO A 134 -21.02 11.21 2.82
CA PRO A 134 -21.88 10.76 1.73
C PRO A 134 -22.49 11.96 1.01
N ARG A 135 -22.54 11.85 -0.32
CA ARG A 135 -23.25 12.74 -1.27
C ARG A 135 -22.88 14.22 -1.25
N GLY A 136 -22.20 14.60 -2.34
CA GLY A 136 -22.25 15.95 -2.90
C GLY A 136 -21.48 16.97 -2.09
N ASP A 137 -20.17 17.09 -2.35
CA ASP A 137 -19.49 18.36 -2.63
C ASP A 137 -17.98 18.13 -2.71
N ILE A 138 -17.36 18.75 -3.72
CA ILE A 138 -15.90 18.78 -3.93
C ILE A 138 -15.42 20.09 -3.32
N VAL A 139 -14.40 20.06 -2.46
CA VAL A 139 -13.74 21.30 -1.99
C VAL A 139 -12.26 21.29 -2.37
N THR A 140 -11.95 22.07 -3.40
CA THR A 140 -10.62 22.48 -3.83
C THR A 140 -10.00 23.41 -2.80
N GLY A 141 -8.70 23.23 -2.53
CA GLY A 141 -7.93 23.99 -1.54
C GLY A 141 -8.00 25.51 -1.72
N GLY A 142 -8.10 26.21 -0.58
CA GLY A 142 -8.16 27.66 -0.51
C GLY A 142 -9.14 28.07 0.58
N GLY A 143 -8.66 28.16 1.81
CA GLY A 143 -9.49 28.30 3.00
C GLY A 143 -10.29 29.60 3.06
N ILE A 144 -11.61 29.45 3.22
CA ILE A 144 -12.47 30.23 4.13
C ILE A 144 -13.59 29.28 4.57
N VAL A 145 -13.68 28.94 5.85
CA VAL A 145 -14.82 28.19 6.41
C VAL A 145 -15.79 29.21 7.01
N GLN A 146 -16.88 29.51 6.30
CA GLN A 146 -18.02 30.21 6.90
C GLN A 146 -18.94 29.17 7.55
N ASN A 147 -19.11 29.29 8.86
CA ASN A 147 -19.95 28.41 9.66
C ASN A 147 -21.42 28.83 9.51
N ILE A 148 -22.19 28.09 8.72
CA ILE A 148 -23.64 28.30 8.61
C ILE A 148 -24.29 27.48 9.73
N ASN A 149 -24.58 28.13 10.87
CA ASN A 149 -25.28 27.49 11.97
C ASN A 149 -26.69 27.05 11.52
N ARG A 150 -26.92 25.75 11.64
CA ARG A 150 -28.16 25.04 11.34
C ARG A 150 -29.19 25.25 12.45
N ASP A 151 -29.66 26.47 12.62
CA ASP A 151 -30.72 26.80 13.59
C ASP A 151 -31.86 27.69 13.02
N GLN A 152 -31.98 27.81 11.69
CA GLN A 152 -33.08 28.55 11.04
C GLN A 152 -34.03 27.67 10.22
N VAL A 153 -34.38 26.48 10.73
CA VAL A 153 -35.51 25.71 10.17
C VAL A 153 -36.47 25.29 11.28
N ARG A 154 -37.13 26.27 11.87
CA ARG A 154 -38.47 26.21 12.47
C ARG A 154 -38.80 27.57 13.08
N ASP A 155 -39.54 28.39 12.36
CA ASP A 155 -40.92 28.79 12.68
C ASP A 155 -41.36 29.94 11.76
N SER A 156 -42.63 29.87 11.35
CA SER A 156 -43.47 30.93 10.73
C SER A 156 -43.19 31.36 9.30
#